data_AF-A0A969J6E0-F1
#
_entry.id   AF-A0A969J6E0-F1
#
_cell.length_a   1.000
_cell.length_b   1.000
_cell.length_c   1.000
_cell.angle_alpha   90.00
_cell.angle_beta   90.00
_cell.angle_gamma   90.00
#
_symmetry.space_group_name_H-M   'P 1'
#
loop_
_entity.id
_entity.type
_entity.pdbx_description
1 polymer ?
#
loop_
_entity_poly.entity_id
_entity_poly.type
_entity_poly.pdbx_seq_one_letter_code
_entity_poly.pdbx_strand_id
1 'polypeptide(L)'
;MRRACRETDDLARLVEQLLFLARPDAGQLQINPQTVSLVAIAQECLSRLELTARHVDLDLELLTAPDLPPVWVDPELTGQAVLNLIDNAIKYAPDSR
;
A
#
# COMPACT_ATOMS: atom_id res chain seq x y z
N MET A 1 6.56 -26.03 5.54
CA MET A 1 5.41 -25.13 5.83
C MET A 1 5.56 -23.70 5.30
N ARG A 2 6.77 -23.11 5.16
CA ARG A 2 6.94 -21.75 4.60
C ARG A 2 6.68 -21.58 3.08
N ARG A 3 6.74 -22.66 2.28
CA ARG A 3 6.51 -22.59 0.81
C ARG A 3 5.03 -22.54 0.41
N ALA A 4 4.16 -23.24 1.14
CA ALA A 4 2.74 -23.31 0.81
C ALA A 4 2.02 -21.96 0.97
N CYS A 5 2.46 -21.12 1.92
CA CYS A 5 1.88 -19.78 2.10
C CYS A 5 2.30 -18.78 1.01
N ARG A 6 3.54 -18.85 0.48
CA ARG A 6 3.96 -17.95 -0.60
C ARG A 6 3.10 -18.15 -1.85
N GLU A 7 2.85 -19.40 -2.24
CA GLU A 7 2.01 -19.71 -3.40
C GLU A 7 0.55 -19.24 -3.22
N THR A 8 0.00 -19.30 -2.00
CA THR A 8 -1.34 -18.78 -1.72
C THR A 8 -1.41 -17.27 -1.73
N ASP A 9 -0.37 -16.57 -1.24
CA ASP A 9 -0.32 -15.10 -1.25
C ASP A 9 -0.15 -14.57 -2.68
N ASP A 10 0.58 -15.29 -3.53
CA ASP A 10 0.72 -14.97 -4.95
C ASP A 10 -0.59 -15.21 -5.72
N LEU A 11 -1.32 -16.28 -5.38
CA LEU A 11 -2.66 -16.54 -5.91
C LEU A 11 -3.67 -15.47 -5.48
N ALA A 12 -3.65 -15.05 -4.21
CA ALA A 12 -4.53 -13.99 -3.72
C ALA A 12 -4.29 -12.67 -4.46
N ARG A 13 -3.02 -12.33 -4.71
CA ARG A 13 -2.63 -11.13 -5.47
C ARG A 13 -3.03 -11.22 -6.95
N LEU A 14 -2.86 -12.38 -7.57
CA LEU A 14 -3.34 -12.63 -8.93
C LEU A 14 -4.86 -12.51 -9.01
N VAL A 15 -5.59 -13.03 -8.02
CA VAL A 15 -7.04 -12.89 -7.92
C VAL A 15 -7.44 -11.43 -7.71
N GLU A 16 -6.77 -10.67 -6.85
CA GLU A 16 -7.01 -9.23 -6.69
C GLU A 16 -6.75 -8.44 -7.98
N GLN A 17 -5.64 -8.73 -8.67
CA GLN A 17 -5.31 -8.10 -9.95
C GLN A 17 -6.33 -8.46 -11.03
N LEU A 18 -6.75 -9.72 -11.10
CA LEU A 18 -7.79 -10.17 -12.03
C LEU A 18 -9.15 -9.56 -11.71
N LEU A 19 -9.53 -9.47 -10.43
CA LEU A 19 -10.76 -8.81 -9.99
C LEU A 19 -10.73 -7.30 -10.29
N PHE A 20 -9.58 -6.66 -10.14
CA PHE A 20 -9.38 -5.27 -10.52
C PHE A 20 -9.57 -5.07 -12.04
N LEU A 21 -8.99 -5.97 -12.86
CA LEU A 21 -9.13 -5.94 -14.33
C LEU A 21 -10.52 -6.33 -14.83
N ALA A 22 -11.25 -7.16 -14.09
CA ALA A 22 -12.59 -7.65 -14.44
C ALA A 22 -13.73 -6.72 -13.99
N ARG A 23 -13.43 -5.65 -13.23
CA ARG A 23 -14.44 -4.64 -12.92
C ARG A 23 -14.94 -4.02 -14.23
N PRO A 24 -16.27 -3.87 -14.42
CA PRO A 24 -16.85 -3.22 -15.60
C PRO A 24 -16.30 -1.80 -15.85
N ASP A 25 -15.80 -1.16 -14.80
CA ASP A 25 -15.16 0.16 -14.80
C ASP A 25 -13.67 0.14 -15.20
N ALA A 26 -13.11 -1.00 -15.64
CA ALA A 26 -11.73 -1.08 -16.13
C ALA A 26 -11.47 -0.19 -17.38
N GLY A 27 -12.52 0.40 -17.96
CA GLY A 27 -12.43 1.47 -18.96
C GLY A 27 -12.72 2.90 -18.44
N GLN A 28 -13.19 3.05 -17.21
CA GLN A 28 -13.48 4.33 -16.55
C GLN A 28 -13.00 4.27 -15.09
N LEU A 29 -11.68 4.26 -14.91
CA LEU A 29 -11.10 4.49 -13.59
C LEU A 29 -11.55 5.88 -13.13
N GLN A 30 -12.55 5.94 -12.26
CA GLN A 30 -13.08 7.20 -11.74
C GLN A 30 -12.09 7.75 -10.73
N ILE A 31 -11.18 8.60 -11.22
CA ILE A 31 -10.25 9.35 -10.38
C ILE A 31 -11.03 10.54 -9.81
N ASN A 32 -11.06 10.67 -8.49
CA ASN A 32 -11.67 11.79 -7.80
C ASN A 32 -10.57 12.63 -7.10
N PRO A 33 -9.80 13.43 -7.88
CA PRO A 33 -8.67 14.14 -7.34
C PRO A 33 -9.13 15.35 -6.50
N GLN A 34 -8.52 15.48 -5.33
CA GLN A 34 -8.77 16.57 -4.40
C GLN A 34 -7.45 17.02 -3.77
N THR A 35 -7.45 18.24 -3.24
CA THR A 35 -6.28 18.81 -2.58
C THR A 35 -6.14 18.24 -1.18
N VAL A 36 -5.12 17.41 -0.96
CA VAL A 36 -4.93 16.63 0.28
C VAL A 36 -3.49 16.68 0.77
N SER A 37 -3.29 16.39 2.05
CA SER A 37 -1.97 16.22 2.65
C SER A 37 -1.45 14.80 2.38
N LEU A 38 -0.32 14.68 1.66
CA LEU A 38 0.35 13.38 1.50
C LEU A 38 0.83 12.83 2.84
N VAL A 39 1.21 13.70 3.77
CA VAL A 39 1.65 13.30 5.10
C VAL A 39 0.52 12.57 5.83
N ALA A 40 -0.71 13.09 5.76
CA ALA A 40 -1.87 12.46 6.38
C ALA A 40 -2.17 11.07 5.77
N ILE A 41 -2.13 10.96 4.44
CA ILE A 41 -2.32 9.67 3.74
C ILE A 41 -1.25 8.66 4.18
N ALA A 42 0.03 9.07 4.19
CA ALA A 42 1.12 8.20 4.59
C ALA A 42 1.01 7.76 6.06
N GLN A 43 0.68 8.68 6.98
CA GLN A 43 0.47 8.38 8.40
C GLN A 43 -0.65 7.35 8.60
N GLU A 44 -1.76 7.49 7.90
CA GLU A 44 -2.84 6.51 7.94
C GLU A 44 -2.37 5.13 7.45
N CYS A 45 -1.63 5.09 6.34
CA CYS A 45 -1.10 3.85 5.79
C CYS A 45 -0.11 3.16 6.75
N LEU A 46 0.80 3.92 7.38
CA LEU A 46 1.73 3.41 8.37
C LEU A 46 0.97 2.85 9.58
N SER A 47 -0.02 3.57 10.09
CA SER A 47 -0.82 3.15 11.24
C SER A 47 -1.53 1.81 10.98
N ARG A 48 -2.02 1.61 9.76
CA ARG A 48 -2.67 0.36 9.33
C ARG A 48 -1.71 -0.84 9.30
N LEU A 49 -0.45 -0.61 8.95
CA LEU A 49 0.56 -1.66 8.75
C LEU A 49 1.56 -1.81 9.91
N GLU A 50 1.46 -0.97 10.94
CA GLU A 50 2.37 -0.96 12.08
C GLU A 50 2.40 -2.30 12.83
N LEU A 51 1.22 -2.89 13.09
CA LEU A 51 1.14 -4.22 13.72
C LEU A 51 1.74 -5.30 12.81
N THR A 52 1.49 -5.24 11.50
CA THR A 52 2.01 -6.22 10.54
C THR A 52 3.54 -6.16 10.48
N ALA A 53 4.12 -4.97 10.46
CA ALA A 53 5.58 -4.78 10.47
C ALA A 53 6.21 -5.30 11.79
N ARG A 54 5.60 -4.99 12.93
CA ARG A 54 6.09 -5.45 14.25
C ARG A 54 6.08 -6.97 14.38
N HIS A 55 5.13 -7.69 13.76
CA HIS A 55 5.10 -9.16 13.79
C HIS A 55 6.31 -9.81 13.09
N VAL A 56 7.02 -9.06 12.24
CA VAL A 56 8.23 -9.52 11.55
C VAL A 56 9.47 -8.74 11.99
N ASP A 57 9.42 -8.13 13.19
CA ASP A 57 10.51 -7.35 13.80
C ASP A 57 11.03 -6.19 12.91
N LEU A 58 10.11 -5.51 12.23
CA LEU A 58 10.38 -4.30 11.45
C LEU A 58 9.73 -3.06 12.07
N ASP A 59 10.47 -1.96 12.03
CA ASP A 59 9.98 -0.63 12.39
C ASP A 59 9.63 0.17 11.14
N LEU A 60 8.50 0.88 11.18
CA LEU A 60 8.08 1.81 10.12
C LEU A 60 8.33 3.24 10.57
N GLU A 61 9.02 4.02 9.74
CA GLU A 61 9.29 5.44 10.00
C GLU A 61 8.78 6.29 8.83
N LEU A 62 8.14 7.42 9.16
CA LEU A 62 7.73 8.41 8.17
C LEU A 62 8.65 9.62 8.22
N LEU A 63 9.49 9.75 7.20
CA LEU A 63 10.38 10.89 7.01
C LEU A 63 9.77 11.85 5.98
N THR A 64 9.53 13.09 6.38
CA THR A 64 8.90 14.13 5.55
C THR A 64 9.56 15.48 5.76
N ALA A 65 9.50 16.35 4.75
CA ALA A 65 9.88 17.74 4.92
C ALA A 65 8.80 18.47 5.75
N PRO A 66 9.17 19.41 6.63
CA PRO A 66 8.24 20.06 7.56
C PRO A 66 7.11 20.83 6.85
N ASP A 67 7.38 21.36 5.66
CA ASP A 67 6.46 22.24 4.91
C ASP A 67 6.05 21.64 3.56
N LEU A 68 5.65 20.37 3.55
CA LEU A 68 5.11 19.73 2.34
C LEU A 68 3.78 20.39 1.94
N PRO A 69 3.67 20.97 0.73
CA PRO A 69 2.43 21.54 0.26
C PRO A 69 1.39 20.43 0.04
N PRO A 70 0.09 20.74 0.15
CA PRO A 70 -0.94 19.80 -0.24
C PRO A 70 -0.85 19.53 -1.76
N VAL A 71 -1.26 18.34 -2.15
CA VAL A 71 -1.19 17.87 -3.54
C VAL A 71 -2.58 17.55 -4.06
N TRP A 72 -2.76 17.66 -5.38
CA TRP A 72 -4.00 17.32 -6.04
C TRP A 72 -3.95 15.88 -6.53
N VAL A 73 -4.50 14.96 -5.73
CA VAL A 73 -4.51 13.51 -6.00
C VAL A 73 -5.82 12.90 -5.54
N ASP A 74 -6.12 11.69 -6.02
CA ASP A 74 -7.18 10.87 -5.43
C ASP A 74 -6.62 10.20 -4.16
N PRO A 75 -7.13 10.52 -2.95
CA PRO A 75 -6.58 10.01 -1.70
C PRO A 75 -6.80 8.50 -1.53
N GLU A 76 -7.86 7.93 -2.08
CA GLU A 76 -8.17 6.50 -1.93
C GLU A 76 -7.23 5.68 -2.82
N LEU A 77 -7.09 6.08 -4.09
CA LEU A 77 -6.15 5.42 -5.01
C LEU A 77 -4.69 5.61 -4.58
N THR A 78 -4.34 6.81 -4.10
CA THR A 78 -2.99 7.09 -3.61
C THR A 78 -2.70 6.29 -2.33
N GLY A 79 -3.64 6.24 -1.38
CA GLY A 79 -3.51 5.43 -0.18
C GLY A 79 -3.34 3.95 -0.49
N GLN A 80 -4.11 3.41 -1.44
CA GLN A 80 -3.96 2.02 -1.88
C GLN A 80 -2.58 1.75 -2.49
N ALA A 81 -2.09 2.65 -3.33
CA ALA A 81 -0.75 2.52 -3.90
C ALA A 81 0.34 2.53 -2.81
N VAL A 82 0.25 3.44 -1.84
CA VAL A 82 1.18 3.51 -0.71
C VAL A 82 1.12 2.25 0.15
N LEU A 83 -0.08 1.76 0.49
CA LEU A 83 -0.26 0.51 1.22
C LEU A 83 0.40 -0.67 0.51
N ASN A 84 0.20 -0.80 -0.80
CA ASN A 84 0.80 -1.87 -1.59
C ASN A 84 2.33 -1.80 -1.55
N LEU A 85 2.92 -0.60 -1.59
CA LEU A 85 4.36 -0.43 -1.51
C LEU A 85 4.91 -0.79 -0.13
N ILE A 86 4.26 -0.36 0.96
CA ILE A 86 4.70 -0.67 2.33
C ILE A 86 4.52 -2.17 2.62
N ASP A 87 3.41 -2.77 2.22
CA ASP A 87 3.15 -4.20 2.38
C ASP A 87 4.20 -5.04 1.63
N ASN A 88 4.55 -4.64 0.40
CA ASN A 88 5.67 -5.24 -0.31
C ASN A 88 6.99 -5.07 0.45
N ALA A 89 7.28 -3.88 0.99
CA ALA A 89 8.49 -3.66 1.78
C ALA A 89 8.55 -4.58 3.00
N ILE A 90 7.46 -4.74 3.76
CA ILE A 90 7.39 -5.64 4.92
C ILE A 90 7.62 -7.10 4.50
N LYS A 91 6.99 -7.53 3.39
CA LYS A 91 7.10 -8.90 2.87
C LYS A 91 8.51 -9.26 2.40
N TYR A 92 9.24 -8.31 1.80
CA TYR A 92 10.52 -8.57 1.13
C TYR A 92 11.76 -7.98 1.83
N ALA A 93 11.59 -7.11 2.84
CA ALA A 93 12.70 -6.61 3.65
C ALA A 93 13.54 -7.71 4.33
N PRO A 94 12.97 -8.84 4.84
CA PRO A 94 13.75 -9.89 5.48
C PRO A 94 14.74 -10.60 4.53
N ASP A 95 14.46 -10.61 3.22
CA ASP A 95 15.32 -11.23 2.20
C ASP A 95 16.48 -10.29 1.78
N SER A 96 16.56 -9.07 2.33
CA SER A 96 17.56 -8.04 1.97
C SER A 96 18.66 -7.81 3.04
N ARG A 97 18.73 -8.64 4.08
CA ARG A 97 19.78 -8.61 5.13
C ARG A 97 20.85 -9.67 4.91
#